data_AF-A0A8D2JJS2-F1
#
_entry.id   AF-A0A8D2JJS2-F1
#
_cell.length_a   1.000
_cell.length_b   1.000
_cell.length_c   1.000
_cell.angle_alpha   90.00
_cell.angle_beta   90.00
_cell.angle_gamma   90.00
#
_symmetry.space_group_name_H-M   'P 1'
#
loop_
_entity.id
_entity.type
_entity.pdbx_description
1 polymer ?
#
loop_
_entity_poly.entity_id
_entity_poly.type
_entity_poly.pdbx_seq_one_letter_code
_entity_poly.pdbx_strand_id
1 'polypeptide(L)'
;MGMVLLQILLLSQALGRWVYGAEFHDFTMVQLAYFPERMSADIFGNATLDGTLTHSLKYHNGQFNVSQLFPLESSDLWEQRKESLLEYLNIFKDLVSIIARERKILYPLHVHCNTGCQLFANGSNSFYEVLLNGMEFLRFHASNHTWVPLENSARARYTCNKLNEFPQSTVSLQLFLQETCINLIKTHIEMKEASTGKQKGRVHAPLVLGISIGALALIGLAVCIFLCTGGKR
;
A
#
# COMPACT_ATOMS: atom_id res chain seq x y z
N MET A 1 -9.19 37.43 27.84
CA MET A 1 -9.65 36.03 28.01
C MET A 1 -10.12 35.37 26.70
N GLY A 2 -10.83 36.09 25.81
CA GLY A 2 -11.33 35.51 24.53
C GLY A 2 -10.26 35.10 23.50
N MET A 3 -9.14 35.83 23.40
CA MET A 3 -8.07 35.49 22.44
C MET A 3 -7.35 34.17 22.75
N VAL A 4 -7.19 33.84 24.04
CA VAL A 4 -6.48 32.62 24.46
C VAL A 4 -7.34 31.38 24.20
N LEU A 5 -8.66 31.47 24.42
CA LEU A 5 -9.59 30.39 24.10
C LEU A 5 -9.62 30.10 22.59
N LEU A 6 -9.59 31.14 21.76
CA LEU A 6 -9.58 31.02 20.31
C LEU A 6 -8.28 30.37 19.81
N GLN A 7 -7.13 30.73 20.39
CA GLN A 7 -5.84 30.10 20.08
C GLN A 7 -5.80 28.62 20.48
N ILE A 8 -6.36 28.25 21.63
CA ILE A 8 -6.45 26.85 22.07
C ILE A 8 -7.36 26.04 21.14
N LEU A 9 -8.51 26.61 20.72
CA LEU A 9 -9.41 26.00 19.75
C LEU A 9 -8.72 25.80 18.38
N LEU A 10 -8.01 26.81 17.87
CA LEU A 10 -7.28 26.73 16.60
C LEU A 10 -6.12 25.72 16.66
N LEU A 11 -5.39 25.64 17.77
CA LEU A 11 -4.34 24.64 17.98
C LEU A 11 -4.91 23.23 18.06
N SER A 12 -6.08 23.03 18.68
CA SER A 12 -6.77 21.74 18.73
C SER A 12 -7.26 21.29 17.34
N GLN A 13 -7.69 22.22 16.49
CA GLN A 13 -8.08 21.94 15.10
C GLN A 13 -6.87 21.67 14.19
N ALA A 14 -5.75 22.36 14.43
CA ALA A 14 -4.49 22.12 13.72
C ALA A 14 -3.89 20.75 14.09
N LEU A 15 -3.95 20.36 15.37
CA LEU A 15 -3.58 19.02 15.82
C LEU A 15 -4.52 17.94 15.27
N GLY A 16 -5.83 18.22 15.18
CA GLY A 16 -6.79 17.33 14.54
C GLY A 16 -6.49 17.07 13.06
N ARG A 17 -6.03 18.09 12.30
CA ARG A 17 -5.64 17.92 10.89
C ARG A 17 -4.31 17.19 10.70
N TRP A 18 -3.38 17.25 11.66
CA TRP A 18 -2.16 16.45 11.63
C TRP A 18 -2.39 14.99 12.01
N VAL A 19 -3.38 14.71 12.84
CA VAL A 19 -3.77 13.34 13.23
C VAL A 19 -4.64 12.66 12.16
N TYR A 20 -5.39 13.43 11.37
CA TYR A 20 -6.21 12.95 10.26
C TYR A 20 -5.69 13.49 8.91
N GLY A 21 -4.45 13.13 8.54
CA GLY A 21 -4.11 13.06 7.11
C GLY A 21 -5.15 12.15 6.42
N ALA A 22 -5.47 12.38 5.15
CA ALA A 22 -6.44 11.54 4.44
C ALA A 22 -6.04 10.07 4.60
N GLU A 23 -6.77 9.34 5.45
CA GLU A 23 -6.45 7.96 5.80
C GLU A 23 -6.70 7.14 4.54
N PHE A 24 -5.60 6.68 3.94
CA PHE A 24 -5.63 5.73 2.85
C PHE A 24 -4.81 4.53 3.28
N HIS A 25 -5.23 3.38 2.80
CA HIS A 25 -4.52 2.13 3.00
C HIS A 25 -3.97 1.66 1.67
N ASP A 26 -2.75 1.12 1.67
CA ASP A 26 -2.08 0.70 0.44
C ASP A 26 -1.53 -0.71 0.54
N PHE A 27 -1.77 -1.49 -0.50
CA PHE A 27 -1.14 -2.78 -0.71
C PHE A 27 -0.22 -2.67 -1.92
N THR A 28 1.08 -2.70 -1.66
CA THR A 28 2.13 -2.48 -2.65
C THR A 28 2.98 -3.73 -2.80
N MET A 29 3.24 -4.14 -4.03
CA MET A 29 4.07 -5.29 -4.39
C MET A 29 5.18 -4.85 -5.33
N VAL A 30 6.39 -5.28 -5.00
CA VAL A 30 7.58 -5.05 -5.82
C VAL A 30 8.11 -6.39 -6.29
N GLN A 31 8.38 -6.51 -7.59
CA GLN A 31 9.05 -7.65 -8.20
C GLN A 31 10.26 -7.16 -9.01
N LEU A 32 11.42 -7.69 -8.69
CA LEU A 32 12.71 -7.45 -9.33
C LEU A 32 13.15 -8.73 -10.01
N ALA A 33 13.27 -8.72 -11.33
CA ALA A 33 13.75 -9.86 -12.11
C ALA A 33 15.06 -9.50 -12.82
N TYR A 34 16.09 -10.27 -12.55
CA TYR A 34 17.40 -10.16 -13.16
C TYR A 34 17.63 -11.34 -14.09
N PHE A 35 17.94 -11.07 -15.35
CA PHE A 35 18.31 -12.10 -16.30
C PHE A 35 19.75 -11.83 -16.76
N PRO A 36 20.74 -12.63 -16.31
CA PRO A 36 22.12 -12.50 -16.77
C PRO A 36 22.29 -13.00 -18.20
N GLU A 37 21.47 -13.97 -18.63
CA GLU A 37 21.47 -14.57 -19.95
C GLU A 37 20.07 -15.14 -20.29
N ARG A 38 19.91 -15.72 -21.48
CA ARG A 38 18.59 -16.12 -22.01
C ARG A 38 17.85 -17.13 -21.14
N MET A 39 18.56 -18.10 -20.57
CA MET A 39 17.97 -19.28 -19.94
C MET A 39 18.01 -19.23 -18.40
N SER A 40 18.52 -18.14 -17.82
CA SER A 40 18.59 -17.98 -16.37
C SER A 40 17.95 -16.67 -15.93
N ALA A 41 17.31 -16.73 -14.78
CA ALA A 41 16.66 -15.61 -14.14
C ALA A 41 16.72 -15.78 -12.62
N ASP A 42 16.97 -14.69 -11.91
CA ASP A 42 16.69 -14.58 -10.49
C ASP A 42 15.54 -13.58 -10.32
N ILE A 43 14.57 -13.93 -9.49
CA ILE A 43 13.41 -13.06 -9.20
C ILE A 43 13.33 -12.85 -7.70
N PHE A 44 13.18 -11.61 -7.27
CA PHE A 44 12.99 -11.24 -5.89
C PHE A 44 11.77 -10.35 -5.80
N GLY A 45 11.04 -10.39 -4.70
CA GLY A 45 9.94 -9.48 -4.51
C GLY A 45 9.38 -9.53 -3.12
N ASN A 46 8.66 -8.48 -2.75
CA ASN A 46 8.01 -8.34 -1.46
C ASN A 46 6.66 -7.65 -1.65
N ALA A 47 5.72 -7.90 -0.74
CA ALA A 47 4.50 -7.11 -0.64
C ALA A 47 4.40 -6.45 0.73
N THR A 48 3.87 -5.24 0.77
CA THR A 48 3.62 -4.47 1.99
C THR A 48 2.17 -4.01 2.05
N LEU A 49 1.59 -4.04 3.25
CA LEU A 49 0.31 -3.40 3.56
C LEU A 49 0.57 -2.27 4.57
N ASP A 50 0.29 -1.02 4.22
CA ASP A 50 0.60 0.17 5.02
C ASP A 50 2.06 0.19 5.50
N GLY A 51 2.98 -0.16 4.60
CA GLY A 51 4.42 -0.29 4.90
C GLY A 51 4.82 -1.52 5.71
N THR A 52 3.89 -2.33 6.20
CA THR A 52 4.17 -3.59 6.91
C THR A 52 4.43 -4.71 5.91
N LEU A 53 5.58 -5.39 6.02
CA LEU A 53 5.91 -6.54 5.17
C LEU A 53 4.91 -7.70 5.38
N THR A 54 4.24 -8.11 4.32
CA THR A 54 3.20 -9.15 4.35
C THR A 54 3.57 -10.39 3.55
N HIS A 55 4.35 -10.24 2.47
CA HIS A 55 4.74 -11.35 1.60
C HIS A 55 6.19 -11.23 1.15
N SER A 56 6.80 -12.37 0.85
CA SER A 56 8.11 -12.47 0.22
C SER A 56 8.11 -13.46 -0.94
N LEU A 57 8.87 -13.12 -1.98
CA LEU A 57 9.09 -13.89 -3.20
C LEU A 57 10.59 -14.00 -3.47
N LYS A 58 11.07 -15.22 -3.68
CA LYS A 58 12.41 -15.50 -4.19
C LYS A 58 12.36 -16.63 -5.21
N TYR A 59 12.91 -16.41 -6.39
CA TYR A 59 13.24 -17.41 -7.38
C TYR A 59 14.75 -17.42 -7.55
N HIS A 60 15.37 -18.54 -7.23
CA HIS A 60 16.81 -18.72 -7.37
C HIS A 60 17.10 -20.21 -7.57
N ASN A 61 18.09 -20.54 -8.39
CA ASN A 61 18.47 -21.93 -8.71
C ASN A 61 17.28 -22.79 -9.17
N GLY A 62 16.37 -22.22 -9.95
CA GLY A 62 15.24 -22.95 -10.53
C GLY A 62 14.06 -23.18 -9.59
N GLN A 63 14.10 -22.69 -8.34
CA GLN A 63 13.05 -22.93 -7.35
C GLN A 63 12.41 -21.62 -6.89
N PHE A 64 11.07 -21.62 -6.79
CA PHE A 64 10.32 -20.55 -6.15
C PHE A 64 10.15 -20.82 -4.66
N ASN A 65 10.45 -19.81 -3.84
CA ASN A 65 10.10 -19.72 -2.45
C ASN A 65 9.19 -18.49 -2.27
N VAL A 66 7.93 -18.74 -1.98
CA VAL A 66 6.89 -17.72 -1.80
C VAL A 66 6.25 -17.94 -0.44
N SER A 67 6.09 -16.87 0.33
CA SER A 67 5.50 -16.95 1.67
C SER A 67 4.61 -15.75 1.95
N GLN A 68 3.50 -16.04 2.63
CA GLN A 68 2.70 -15.05 3.34
C GLN A 68 3.23 -14.97 4.78
N LEU A 69 3.88 -13.85 5.09
CA LEU A 69 4.51 -13.58 6.39
C LEU A 69 3.50 -12.99 7.40
N PHE A 70 2.52 -12.26 6.89
CA PHE A 70 1.40 -11.73 7.65
C PHE A 70 0.11 -12.36 7.10
N PRO A 71 -0.74 -12.99 7.92
CA PRO A 71 -1.89 -13.77 7.45
C PRO A 71 -3.04 -12.86 6.99
N LEU A 72 -2.90 -12.24 5.80
CA LEU A 72 -3.95 -11.46 5.15
C LEU A 72 -5.06 -12.35 4.59
N GLU A 73 -4.70 -13.55 4.14
CA GLU A 73 -5.60 -14.58 3.63
C GLU A 73 -5.55 -15.82 4.54
N SER A 74 -6.67 -16.56 4.59
CA SER A 74 -6.70 -17.89 5.22
C SER A 74 -5.80 -18.87 4.48
N SER A 75 -5.43 -19.98 5.11
CA SER A 75 -4.54 -20.98 4.51
C SER A 75 -5.03 -21.47 3.15
N ASP A 76 -6.33 -21.74 3.02
CA ASP A 76 -6.91 -22.28 1.77
C ASP A 76 -6.92 -21.24 0.64
N LEU A 77 -7.22 -19.98 0.96
CA LEU A 77 -7.19 -18.88 -0.01
C LEU A 77 -5.75 -18.57 -0.43
N TRP A 78 -4.82 -18.60 0.52
CA TRP A 78 -3.41 -18.37 0.26
C TRP A 78 -2.80 -19.43 -0.67
N GLU A 79 -3.11 -20.72 -0.49
CA GLU A 79 -2.57 -21.74 -1.39
C GLU A 79 -3.11 -21.57 -2.83
N GLN A 80 -4.39 -21.22 -3.01
CA GLN A 80 -4.95 -20.89 -4.33
C GLN A 80 -4.28 -19.64 -4.95
N ARG A 81 -4.06 -18.61 -4.13
CA ARG A 81 -3.36 -17.38 -4.55
C ARG A 81 -1.93 -17.70 -5.00
N LYS A 82 -1.23 -18.52 -4.23
CA LYS A 82 0.14 -18.93 -4.48
C LYS A 82 0.26 -19.75 -5.77
N GLU A 83 -0.66 -20.66 -6.05
CA GLU A 83 -0.70 -21.37 -7.33
C GLU A 83 -0.82 -20.41 -8.51
N SER A 84 -1.77 -19.47 -8.44
CA SER A 84 -1.96 -18.43 -9.47
C SER A 84 -0.72 -17.54 -9.66
N LEU A 85 -0.05 -17.19 -8.56
CA LEU A 85 1.18 -16.41 -8.57
C LEU A 85 2.34 -17.19 -9.21
N LEU A 86 2.49 -18.48 -8.92
CA LEU A 86 3.51 -19.33 -9.52
C LEU A 86 3.29 -19.51 -11.03
N GLU A 87 2.04 -19.66 -11.47
CA GLU A 87 1.70 -19.68 -12.89
C GLU A 87 2.10 -18.36 -13.58
N TYR A 88 1.70 -17.22 -13.00
CA TYR A 88 2.10 -15.90 -13.49
C TYR A 88 3.62 -15.75 -13.59
N LEU A 89 4.38 -16.15 -12.58
CA LEU A 89 5.84 -15.98 -12.56
C LEU A 89 6.54 -16.84 -13.61
N ASN A 90 6.02 -18.04 -13.89
CA ASN A 90 6.53 -18.88 -14.97
C ASN A 90 6.27 -18.23 -16.34
N ILE A 91 5.04 -17.79 -16.59
CA ILE A 91 4.66 -17.10 -17.83
C ILE A 91 5.47 -15.81 -18.00
N PHE A 92 5.65 -15.04 -16.93
CA PHE A 92 6.43 -13.80 -16.94
C PHE A 92 7.86 -14.04 -17.41
N LYS A 93 8.55 -15.03 -16.83
CA LYS A 93 9.94 -15.37 -17.19
C LYS A 93 10.05 -15.73 -18.67
N ASP A 94 9.15 -16.58 -19.15
CA ASP A 94 9.17 -17.05 -20.53
C ASP A 94 8.88 -15.90 -21.52
N LEU A 95 7.90 -15.06 -21.21
CA LEU A 95 7.57 -13.87 -22.01
C LEU A 95 8.74 -12.90 -22.08
N VAL A 96 9.40 -12.60 -20.97
CA VAL A 96 10.57 -11.70 -20.96
C VAL A 96 11.68 -12.26 -21.86
N SER A 97 12.00 -13.55 -21.76
CA SER A 97 13.02 -14.17 -22.63
C SER A 97 12.62 -14.21 -24.11
N ILE A 98 11.35 -14.45 -24.43
CA ILE A 98 10.84 -14.41 -25.82
C ILE A 98 10.95 -13.00 -26.39
N ILE A 99 10.44 -12.00 -25.68
CA ILE A 99 10.48 -10.59 -26.09
C ILE A 99 11.94 -10.12 -26.24
N ALA A 100 12.81 -10.49 -25.31
CA ALA A 100 14.22 -10.13 -25.36
C ALA A 100 14.89 -10.66 -26.62
N ARG A 101 14.60 -11.91 -27.00
CA ARG A 101 15.07 -12.50 -28.25
C ARG A 101 14.51 -11.78 -29.48
N GLU A 102 13.20 -11.60 -29.56
CA GLU A 102 12.52 -11.05 -30.74
C GLU A 102 12.87 -9.58 -30.99
N ARG A 103 13.14 -8.83 -29.91
CA ARG A 103 13.48 -7.41 -29.98
C ARG A 103 14.96 -7.12 -29.77
N LYS A 104 15.80 -8.16 -29.77
CA LYS A 104 17.26 -8.07 -29.64
C LYS A 104 17.67 -7.21 -28.43
N ILE A 105 16.97 -7.40 -27.31
CA ILE A 105 17.30 -6.77 -26.04
C ILE A 105 18.58 -7.43 -25.52
N LEU A 106 19.56 -6.60 -25.16
CA LEU A 106 20.85 -7.08 -24.65
C LEU A 106 20.71 -7.56 -23.20
N TYR A 107 21.47 -8.61 -22.89
CA TYR A 107 21.70 -9.08 -21.54
C TYR A 107 22.99 -8.44 -20.97
N PRO A 108 23.12 -8.29 -19.64
CA PRO A 108 22.08 -8.56 -18.63
C PRO A 108 20.91 -7.59 -18.76
N LEU A 109 19.70 -8.05 -18.40
CA LEU A 109 18.51 -7.21 -18.36
C LEU A 109 17.84 -7.28 -16.99
N HIS A 110 17.31 -6.13 -16.58
CA HIS A 110 16.60 -5.95 -15.32
C HIS A 110 15.16 -5.54 -15.63
N VAL A 111 14.20 -6.29 -15.10
CA VAL A 111 12.78 -5.91 -15.13
C VAL A 111 12.36 -5.63 -13.69
N HIS A 112 11.80 -4.45 -13.46
CA HIS A 112 11.27 -4.07 -12.16
C HIS A 112 9.78 -3.75 -12.32
N CYS A 113 8.94 -4.53 -11.67
CA CYS A 113 7.51 -4.33 -11.62
C CYS A 113 7.12 -3.73 -10.27
N ASN A 114 6.37 -2.64 -10.28
CA ASN A 114 5.73 -2.06 -9.11
C ASN A 114 4.21 -2.14 -9.33
N THR A 115 3.51 -2.87 -8.47
CA THR A 115 2.08 -3.19 -8.66
C THR A 115 1.33 -3.14 -7.33
N GLY A 116 0.07 -2.73 -7.35
CA GLY A 116 -0.68 -2.58 -6.11
C GLY A 116 -1.97 -1.81 -6.25
N CYS A 117 -2.57 -1.53 -5.10
CA CYS A 117 -3.78 -0.74 -4.99
C CYS A 117 -3.79 0.10 -3.72
N GLN A 118 -4.60 1.14 -3.75
CA GLN A 118 -4.81 2.10 -2.68
C GLN A 118 -6.31 2.22 -2.45
N LEU A 119 -6.72 2.22 -1.19
CA LEU A 119 -8.09 2.44 -0.76
C LEU A 119 -8.18 3.78 -0.02
N PHE A 120 -9.06 4.65 -0.50
CA PHE A 120 -9.36 5.96 0.06
C PHE A 120 -10.81 5.98 0.53
N ALA A 121 -11.18 6.97 1.36
CA ALA A 121 -12.56 7.18 1.77
C ALA A 121 -13.54 7.32 0.60
N ASN A 122 -13.09 7.92 -0.51
CA ASN A 122 -13.93 8.25 -1.67
C ASN A 122 -13.68 7.36 -2.89
N GLY A 123 -12.95 6.25 -2.76
CA GLY A 123 -12.69 5.37 -3.88
C GLY A 123 -11.43 4.54 -3.74
N SER A 124 -10.95 4.05 -4.86
CA SER A 124 -9.72 3.26 -4.92
C SER A 124 -8.92 3.61 -6.16
N ASN A 125 -7.63 3.35 -6.08
CA ASN A 125 -6.71 3.46 -7.20
C ASN A 125 -5.91 2.16 -7.31
N SER A 126 -5.49 1.80 -8.50
CA SER A 126 -4.59 0.66 -8.72
C SER A 126 -3.52 1.02 -9.71
N PHE A 127 -2.37 0.39 -9.59
CA PHE A 127 -1.21 0.67 -10.42
C PHE A 127 -0.49 -0.62 -10.76
N TYR A 128 0.09 -0.67 -11.96
CA TYR A 128 1.11 -1.63 -12.32
C TYR A 128 2.00 -0.98 -13.36
N GLU A 129 3.23 -0.72 -12.95
CA GLU A 129 4.28 -0.10 -13.74
C GLU A 129 5.45 -1.06 -13.91
N VAL A 130 6.03 -1.06 -15.10
CA VAL A 130 7.18 -1.87 -15.47
C VAL A 130 8.30 -0.95 -15.87
N LEU A 131 9.45 -1.13 -15.23
CA LEU A 131 10.71 -0.52 -15.62
C LEU A 131 11.59 -1.58 -16.28
N LEU A 132 12.27 -1.18 -17.35
CA LEU A 132 13.24 -2.00 -18.06
C LEU A 132 14.60 -1.32 -17.98
N ASN A 133 15.57 -1.98 -17.35
CA ASN A 133 16.90 -1.42 -17.07
C ASN A 133 16.84 -0.06 -16.37
N GLY A 134 15.90 0.10 -15.43
CA GLY A 134 15.70 1.34 -14.66
C GLY A 134 14.92 2.44 -15.38
N MET A 135 14.50 2.24 -16.63
CA MET A 135 13.71 3.20 -17.38
C MET A 135 12.24 2.79 -17.44
N GLU A 136 11.32 3.76 -17.34
CA GLU A 136 9.89 3.53 -17.52
C GLU A 136 9.61 2.86 -18.86
N PHE A 137 8.96 1.69 -18.84
CA PHE A 137 8.77 0.88 -20.03
C PHE A 137 7.29 0.75 -20.39
N LEU A 138 6.46 0.24 -19.48
CA LEU A 138 5.03 0.00 -19.68
C LEU A 138 4.23 0.35 -18.41
N ARG A 139 2.95 0.65 -18.60
CA ARG A 139 1.96 0.76 -17.52
C ARG A 139 0.71 -0.03 -17.89
N PHE A 140 0.07 -0.65 -16.91
CA PHE A 140 -1.25 -1.22 -17.07
C PHE A 140 -2.32 -0.25 -16.58
N HIS A 141 -3.37 -0.06 -17.38
CA HIS A 141 -4.54 0.72 -17.04
C HIS A 141 -5.67 -0.24 -16.67
N ALA A 142 -5.92 -0.39 -15.37
CA ALA A 142 -6.93 -1.32 -14.89
C ALA A 142 -8.36 -0.93 -15.33
N SER A 143 -8.65 0.36 -15.51
CA SER A 143 -9.99 0.86 -15.91
C SER A 143 -10.47 0.34 -17.27
N ASN A 144 -9.55 0.01 -18.18
CA ASN A 144 -9.86 -0.50 -19.51
C ASN A 144 -9.05 -1.77 -19.84
N HIS A 145 -8.46 -2.41 -18.82
CA HIS A 145 -7.73 -3.68 -18.93
C HIS A 145 -6.71 -3.71 -20.09
N THR A 146 -5.94 -2.62 -20.22
CA THR A 146 -4.94 -2.48 -21.30
C THR A 146 -3.55 -2.11 -20.79
N TRP A 147 -2.53 -2.65 -21.44
CA TRP A 147 -1.17 -2.15 -21.36
C TRP A 147 -0.99 -0.95 -22.28
N VAL A 148 -0.17 0.01 -21.84
CA VAL A 148 0.27 1.17 -22.62
C VAL A 148 1.80 1.31 -22.54
N PRO A 149 2.45 1.76 -23.63
CA PRO A 149 3.88 2.01 -23.60
C PRO A 149 4.19 3.37 -22.97
N LEU A 150 5.18 3.41 -22.09
CA LEU A 150 5.73 4.66 -21.53
C LEU A 150 7.00 5.07 -22.29
N GLU A 151 7.85 4.11 -22.66
CA GLU A 151 9.03 4.36 -23.49
C GLU A 151 8.60 4.56 -24.96
N ASN A 152 9.04 5.65 -25.59
CA ASN A 152 8.80 5.88 -27.01
C ASN A 152 9.78 5.06 -27.88
N SER A 153 9.58 3.75 -27.94
CA SER A 153 10.44 2.85 -28.71
C SER A 153 9.66 1.73 -29.41
N ALA A 154 10.28 1.13 -30.43
CA ALA A 154 9.68 0.01 -31.16
C ALA A 154 9.53 -1.24 -30.28
N ARG A 155 10.44 -1.44 -29.32
CA ARG A 155 10.39 -2.55 -28.36
C ARG A 155 9.25 -2.39 -27.35
N ALA A 156 9.03 -1.20 -26.80
CA ALA A 156 7.93 -0.95 -25.87
C ALA A 156 6.57 -1.12 -26.57
N ARG A 157 6.40 -0.53 -27.76
CA ARG A 157 5.19 -0.71 -28.57
C ARG A 157 4.94 -2.17 -28.91
N TYR A 158 5.98 -2.92 -29.28
CA TYR A 158 5.82 -4.34 -29.54
C TYR A 158 5.38 -5.12 -28.32
N THR A 159 6.06 -4.94 -27.18
CA THR A 159 5.71 -5.65 -25.95
C THR A 159 4.30 -5.31 -25.51
N CYS A 160 3.93 -4.03 -25.55
CA CYS A 160 2.58 -3.57 -25.28
C CYS A 160 1.53 -4.30 -26.15
N ASN A 161 1.74 -4.34 -27.47
CA ASN A 161 0.83 -5.03 -28.38
C ASN A 161 0.75 -6.52 -28.07
N LYS A 162 1.89 -7.17 -27.79
CA LYS A 162 1.92 -8.59 -27.42
C LYS A 162 1.18 -8.89 -26.12
N LEU A 163 1.32 -8.07 -25.09
CA LEU A 163 0.59 -8.28 -23.85
C LEU A 163 -0.93 -8.06 -24.02
N ASN A 164 -1.32 -7.13 -24.90
CA ASN A 164 -2.74 -6.87 -25.20
C ASN A 164 -3.38 -7.90 -26.14
N GLU A 165 -2.61 -8.78 -26.80
CA GLU A 165 -3.14 -9.89 -27.61
C GLU A 165 -3.73 -11.03 -26.76
N PHE A 166 -3.55 -11.01 -25.44
CA PHE A 166 -4.02 -12.06 -24.52
C PHE A 166 -5.07 -11.52 -23.53
N PRO A 167 -6.37 -11.47 -23.92
CA PRO A 167 -7.44 -10.93 -23.08
C PRO A 167 -7.57 -11.61 -21.72
N GLN A 168 -7.32 -12.92 -21.65
CA GLN A 168 -7.41 -13.66 -20.39
C GLN A 168 -6.42 -13.11 -19.35
N SER A 169 -5.19 -12.80 -19.76
CA SER A 169 -4.18 -12.25 -18.86
C SER A 169 -4.51 -10.82 -18.40
N THR A 170 -5.02 -9.97 -19.31
CA THR A 170 -5.37 -8.59 -18.95
C THR A 170 -6.63 -8.52 -18.08
N VAL A 171 -7.63 -9.37 -18.32
CA VAL A 171 -8.82 -9.50 -17.48
C VAL A 171 -8.47 -10.03 -16.09
N SER A 172 -7.67 -11.09 -15.99
CA SER A 172 -7.21 -11.61 -14.69
C SER A 172 -6.43 -10.57 -13.90
N LEU A 173 -5.58 -9.77 -14.58
CA LEU A 173 -4.84 -8.70 -13.93
C LEU A 173 -5.76 -7.57 -13.45
N GLN A 174 -6.75 -7.18 -14.25
CA GLN A 174 -7.77 -6.21 -13.85
C GLN A 174 -8.52 -6.69 -12.61
N LEU A 175 -9.02 -7.93 -12.62
CA LEU A 175 -9.73 -8.54 -11.49
C LEU A 175 -8.87 -8.53 -10.22
N PHE A 176 -7.59 -8.87 -10.35
CA PHE A 176 -6.66 -8.81 -9.22
C PHE A 176 -6.53 -7.40 -8.66
N LEU A 177 -6.27 -6.40 -9.50
CA LEU A 177 -6.01 -5.03 -9.09
C LEU A 177 -7.25 -4.31 -8.56
N GLN A 178 -8.41 -4.52 -9.18
CA GLN A 178 -9.65 -3.81 -8.88
C GLN A 178 -10.53 -4.50 -7.84
N GLU A 179 -10.34 -5.80 -7.59
CA GLU A 179 -11.14 -6.53 -6.61
C GLU A 179 -10.28 -7.17 -5.54
N THR A 180 -9.41 -8.12 -5.92
CA THR A 180 -8.63 -8.88 -4.94
C THR A 180 -7.81 -7.96 -4.04
N CYS A 181 -7.00 -7.09 -4.64
CA CYS A 181 -6.07 -6.24 -3.92
C CYS A 181 -6.81 -5.35 -2.91
N ILE A 182 -7.94 -4.77 -3.34
CA ILE A 182 -8.78 -3.93 -2.48
C ILE A 182 -9.40 -4.76 -1.35
N ASN A 183 -9.83 -5.99 -1.64
CA ASN A 183 -10.42 -6.87 -0.63
C ASN A 183 -9.40 -7.31 0.42
N LEU A 184 -8.12 -7.49 0.07
CA LEU A 184 -7.04 -7.74 1.04
C LEU A 184 -6.94 -6.57 2.03
N ILE A 185 -6.97 -5.34 1.53
CA ILE A 185 -6.94 -4.12 2.35
C ILE A 185 -8.17 -4.08 3.27
N LYS A 186 -9.39 -4.20 2.72
CA LYS A 186 -10.64 -4.14 3.50
C LYS A 186 -10.70 -5.18 4.60
N THR A 187 -10.38 -6.43 4.27
CA THR A 187 -10.37 -7.54 5.23
C THR A 187 -9.42 -7.25 6.38
N HIS A 188 -8.24 -6.69 6.10
CA HIS A 188 -7.29 -6.31 7.13
C HIS A 188 -7.82 -5.21 8.04
N ILE A 189 -8.42 -4.15 7.47
CA ILE A 189 -9.03 -3.06 8.24
C ILE A 189 -10.10 -3.62 9.18
N GLU A 190 -11.01 -4.46 8.67
CA GLU A 190 -12.07 -5.09 9.47
C GLU A 190 -11.51 -5.94 10.63
N MET A 191 -10.45 -6.72 10.38
CA MET A 191 -9.79 -7.50 11.43
C MET A 191 -9.12 -6.61 12.49
N LYS A 192 -8.48 -5.52 12.07
CA LYS A 192 -7.86 -4.53 12.96
C LYS A 192 -8.91 -3.82 13.79
N GLU A 193 -10.04 -3.45 13.21
CA GLU A 193 -11.18 -2.85 13.92
C GLU A 193 -11.82 -3.83 14.90
N ALA A 194 -12.01 -5.10 14.53
CA ALA A 194 -12.55 -6.11 15.43
C ALA A 194 -11.63 -6.37 16.64
N SER A 195 -10.32 -6.36 16.43
CA SER A 195 -9.32 -6.53 17.51
C SER A 195 -9.17 -5.27 18.37
N THR A 196 -9.25 -4.07 17.80
CA THR A 196 -9.21 -2.80 18.55
C THR A 196 -10.54 -2.42 19.19
N GLY A 197 -11.68 -2.86 18.65
CA GLY A 197 -13.00 -2.74 19.24
C GLY A 197 -13.12 -3.50 20.56
N LYS A 198 -12.38 -4.62 20.71
CA LYS A 198 -12.15 -5.29 22.01
C LYS A 198 -11.24 -4.51 22.96
N GLN A 199 -10.39 -3.62 22.45
CA GLN A 199 -9.48 -2.75 23.22
C GLN A 199 -10.05 -1.35 23.50
N LYS A 200 -11.23 -0.97 22.98
CA LYS A 200 -11.93 0.27 23.36
C LYS A 200 -12.56 0.19 24.78
N GLY A 201 -11.97 -0.62 25.65
CA GLY A 201 -12.18 -0.59 27.08
C GLY A 201 -11.46 0.62 27.67
N ARG A 202 -12.24 1.62 28.08
CA ARG A 202 -11.86 2.74 28.95
C ARG A 202 -11.02 3.84 28.28
N VAL A 203 -11.64 4.57 27.36
CA VAL A 203 -11.20 5.93 27.00
C VAL A 203 -11.05 6.73 28.30
N HIS A 204 -9.83 7.21 28.59
CA HIS A 204 -9.50 8.08 29.73
C HIS A 204 -10.13 9.49 29.63
N ALA A 205 -11.13 9.68 28.77
CA ALA A 205 -11.92 10.90 28.67
C ALA A 205 -12.47 11.39 30.02
N PRO A 206 -12.99 10.53 30.94
CA PRO A 206 -13.43 11.03 32.25
C PRO A 206 -12.25 11.47 33.13
N LEU A 207 -11.07 10.86 32.98
CA LEU A 207 -9.89 11.22 33.76
C LEU A 207 -9.31 12.56 33.31
N VAL A 208 -9.22 12.78 32.00
CA VAL A 208 -8.73 14.05 31.42
C VAL A 208 -9.72 15.19 31.68
N LEU A 209 -11.03 14.95 31.58
CA LEU A 209 -12.05 15.93 31.99
C LEU A 209 -11.94 16.24 33.48
N GLY A 210 -11.79 15.22 34.32
CA GLY A 210 -11.67 15.37 35.77
C GLY A 210 -10.46 16.20 36.18
N ILE A 211 -9.29 15.95 35.57
CA ILE A 211 -8.07 16.72 35.81
C ILE A 211 -8.24 18.17 35.36
N SER A 212 -8.88 18.40 34.20
CA SER A 212 -9.12 19.75 33.65
C SER A 212 -10.07 20.56 34.55
N ILE A 213 -11.17 19.95 35.01
CA ILE A 213 -12.13 20.59 35.92
C ILE A 213 -11.48 20.87 37.28
N GLY A 214 -10.69 19.93 37.81
CA GLY A 214 -9.95 20.11 39.05
C GLY A 214 -8.95 21.27 38.99
N ALA A 215 -8.20 21.39 37.89
CA ALA A 215 -7.26 22.49 37.69
C ALA A 215 -7.96 23.85 37.62
N LEU A 216 -9.10 23.93 36.92
CA LEU A 216 -9.89 25.16 36.84
C LEU A 216 -10.48 25.57 38.19
N ALA A 217 -10.92 24.60 39.00
CA ALA A 217 -11.41 24.87 40.36
C ALA A 217 -10.30 25.42 41.27
N LEU A 218 -9.08 24.90 41.19
CA LEU A 218 -7.93 25.39 41.96
C LEU A 218 -7.53 26.81 41.55
N ILE A 219 -7.55 27.13 40.25
CA ILE A 219 -7.29 28.49 39.75
C ILE A 219 -8.38 29.45 40.23
N GLY A 220 -9.64 29.06 40.16
CA GLY A 220 -10.76 29.84 40.68
C GLY A 220 -10.63 30.12 42.18
N LEU A 221 -10.24 29.12 42.96
CA LEU A 221 -9.98 29.27 44.40
C LEU A 221 -8.83 30.26 44.66
N ALA A 222 -7.72 30.14 43.93
CA ALA A 222 -6.58 31.05 44.07
C ALA A 222 -6.95 32.51 43.75
N VAL A 223 -7.75 32.74 42.70
CA VAL A 223 -8.25 34.07 42.34
C VAL A 223 -9.22 34.61 43.41
N CYS A 224 -10.13 33.79 43.91
CA CYS A 224 -11.03 34.19 45.01
C CYS A 224 -10.25 34.54 46.27
N ILE A 225 -9.25 33.74 46.65
CA ILE A 225 -8.38 34.05 47.80
C ILE A 225 -7.62 35.37 47.56
N PHE A 226 -7.07 35.58 46.37
CA PHE A 226 -6.36 36.80 46.02
C PHE A 226 -7.29 38.04 46.08
N LEU A 227 -8.53 37.94 45.62
CA LEU A 227 -9.52 39.01 45.71
C LEU A 227 -10.01 39.26 47.15
N CYS A 228 -10.17 38.21 47.95
CA CYS A 228 -10.62 38.31 49.33
C CYS A 228 -9.51 38.76 50.31
N THR A 229 -8.24 38.50 49.99
CA THR A 229 -7.09 38.83 50.86
C THR A 229 -6.24 40.00 50.34
N GLY A 230 -6.32 40.33 49.05
CA GLY A 230 -5.53 41.36 48.37
C GLY A 230 -6.31 42.62 47.99
N GLY A 231 -7.09 43.14 48.94
CA GLY A 231 -7.89 44.35 48.77
C GLY A 231 -7.57 45.43 49.81
N LYS A 232 -6.29 45.78 50.01
CA LYS A 232 -5.91 47.07 50.61
C LYS A 232 -4.48 47.47 50.25
N ARG A 233 -4.43 48.42 49.30
CA ARG A 233 -3.32 49.27 48.82
C ARG A 233 -2.22 48.60 48.02
#